data_AF-A0A662P741-F1
#
_entry.id   AF-A0A662P741-F1
#
_cell.length_a   1.000
_cell.length_b   1.000
_cell.length_c   1.000
_cell.angle_alpha   90.00
_cell.angle_beta   90.00
_cell.angle_gamma   90.00
#
_symmetry.space_group_name_H-M   'P 1'
#
loop_
_entity.id
_entity.type
_entity.pdbx_description
1 polymer ?
#
loop_
_entity_poly.entity_id
_entity_poly.type
_entity_poly.pdbx_seq_one_letter_code
_entity_poly.pdbx_strand_id
1 'polypeptide(L)' 'MRLYVEILEDLIMVPVDLVPLNRAVPIVVLKALQEERMVFMKDRRIYSELLKRATAGIADIKLKLGLSTYFQKIWI' A
#
# COMPACT_ATOMS: atom_id res chain seq x y z
N MET A 1 4.70 -0.60 -17.94
CA MET A 1 3.55 -0.62 -17.01
C MET A 1 2.23 -0.67 -17.76
N ARG A 2 1.96 0.30 -18.65
CA ARG A 2 0.69 0.41 -19.40
C ARG A 2 0.27 -0.86 -20.16
N LEU A 3 1.20 -1.48 -20.90
CA LEU A 3 0.94 -2.75 -21.59
C LEU A 3 0.50 -3.90 -20.66
N TYR A 4 1.01 -3.95 -19.43
CA TYR A 4 0.64 -5.00 -18.47
C TYR A 4 -0.74 -4.76 -17.86
N VAL A 5 -1.14 -3.51 -17.72
CA VAL A 5 -2.49 -3.13 -17.25
C VAL A 5 -3.52 -3.56 -18.29
N GLU A 6 -3.30 -3.22 -19.55
CA GLU A 6 -4.19 -3.57 -20.67
C GLU A 6 -4.38 -5.09 -20.77
N ILE A 7 -3.30 -5.87 -20.69
CA ILE A 7 -3.39 -7.34 -20.68
C ILE A 7 -4.21 -7.87 -19.49
N LEU A 8 -4.03 -7.30 -18.31
CA LEU A 8 -4.77 -7.70 -17.11
C LEU A 8 -6.26 -7.35 -17.23
N GLU A 9 -6.57 -6.14 -17.69
CA GLU A 9 -7.93 -5.66 -17.92
C GLU A 9 -8.66 -6.52 -18.96
N ASP A 10 -8.00 -6.86 -20.07
CA ASP A 10 -8.54 -7.77 -21.08
C ASP A 10 -8.79 -9.19 -20.53
N LEU A 11 -7.92 -9.67 -19.65
CA LEU A 11 -8.05 -11.00 -19.03
C LEU A 11 -9.20 -11.08 -18.02
N ILE A 12 -9.41 -10.03 -17.22
CA ILE A 12 -10.41 -10.05 -16.14
C ILE A 12 -11.70 -9.31 -16.51
N MET A 13 -11.73 -8.63 -17.66
CA MET A 13 -12.85 -7.85 -18.19
C MET A 13 -13.34 -6.74 -17.23
N VAL A 14 -12.46 -6.23 -16.38
CA VAL A 14 -12.73 -5.20 -15.37
C VAL A 14 -11.54 -4.22 -15.36
N PRO A 15 -11.77 -2.90 -15.21
CA PRO A 15 -10.69 -1.91 -15.11
C PRO A 15 -9.78 -2.18 -13.91
N VAL A 16 -8.47 -2.03 -14.11
CA VAL A 16 -7.43 -2.34 -13.11
C VAL A 16 -6.51 -1.14 -12.93
N ASP A 17 -6.28 -0.75 -11.67
CA ASP A 17 -5.20 0.17 -11.33
C ASP A 17 -4.04 -0.58 -10.69
N LEU A 18 -2.87 -0.52 -11.33
CA LEU A 18 -1.64 -1.13 -10.83
C LEU A 18 -0.79 -0.11 -10.08
N VAL A 19 -0.75 -0.25 -8.76
CA VAL A 19 0.00 0.65 -7.88
C VAL A 19 1.36 0.04 -7.52
N PRO A 20 2.49 0.66 -7.93
CA PRO A 20 3.82 0.21 -7.54
C PRO A 20 4.10 0.53 -6.06
N LEU A 21 4.03 -0.48 -5.19
CA LEU A 21 4.17 -0.31 -3.72
C LEU A 21 5.51 0.30 -3.28
N ASN A 22 6.58 0.18 -4.08
CA ASN A 22 7.88 0.79 -3.78
C ASN A 22 7.92 2.33 -3.94
N ARG A 23 6.95 2.89 -4.67
CA ARG A 23 6.81 4.33 -4.95
C ARG A 23 5.51 4.92 -4.43
N ALA A 24 4.58 4.07 -3.99
CA ALA A 24 3.31 4.50 -3.42
C ALA A 24 3.51 5.24 -2.09
N VAL A 25 2.54 6.08 -1.76
CA VAL A 25 2.51 6.78 -0.47
C VAL A 25 2.36 5.76 0.67
N PRO A 26 2.96 6.01 1.85
CA PRO A 26 2.99 5.06 2.96
C PRO A 26 1.62 4.49 3.36
N ILE A 27 0.56 5.32 3.31
CA ILE A 27 -0.80 4.89 3.66
C ILE A 27 -1.39 3.86 2.69
N VAL A 28 -1.11 4.01 1.39
CA VAL A 28 -1.57 3.06 0.36
C VAL A 28 -0.84 1.73 0.51
N VAL A 29 0.47 1.78 0.79
CA VAL A 29 1.25 0.58 1.07
C VAL A 29 0.70 -0.14 2.30
N LEU A 30 0.50 0.56 3.42
CA LEU A 30 -0.02 -0.05 4.64
C LEU A 30 -1.39 -0.70 4.41
N LYS A 31 -2.31 -0.01 3.73
CA LYS A 31 -3.64 -0.55 3.40
C LYS A 31 -3.55 -1.83 2.56
N ALA A 32 -2.71 -1.83 1.52
CA ALA A 32 -2.49 -3.02 0.69
C ALA A 32 -1.91 -4.21 1.47
N LEU A 33 -1.05 -3.96 2.47
CA LEU A 33 -0.50 -5.00 3.33
C LEU A 33 -1.52 -5.53 4.36
N GLN A 34 -2.41 -4.67 4.86
CA GLN A 34 -3.43 -5.02 5.87
C GLN A 34 -4.61 -5.82 5.32
N GLU A 35 -4.95 -5.64 4.04
CA GLU A 35 -6.10 -6.35 3.43
C GLU A 35 -5.79 -7.84 3.15
N GLU A 36 -4.55 -8.29 3.38
CA GLU A 36 -4.09 -9.70 3.36
C GLU A 36 -4.40 -10.52 2.10
N ARG A 37 -4.91 -9.92 1.02
CA ARG A 37 -5.15 -10.57 -0.27
C ARG A 37 -3.88 -10.63 -1.11
N MET A 38 -2.92 -11.42 -0.67
CA MET A 38 -1.69 -11.68 -1.44
C MET A 38 -1.93 -12.71 -2.54
N VAL A 39 -1.89 -12.25 -3.79
CA VAL A 39 -1.97 -13.13 -4.96
C VAL A 39 -0.65 -13.86 -5.20
N PHE A 40 0.48 -13.19 -5.00
CA PHE A 40 1.80 -13.78 -5.19
C PHE A 40 2.86 -13.06 -4.34
N MET A 41 3.76 -13.83 -3.74
CA MET A 41 4.93 -13.31 -3.02
C MET A 41 6.15 -14.16 -3.31
N LYS A 42 7.15 -13.56 -3.97
CA LYS A 42 8.42 -14.22 -4.30
C LYS A 42 9.34 -14.39 -3.08
N ASP A 43 9.37 -13.40 -2.19
CA ASP A 43 10.21 -13.38 -1.00
C ASP A 43 9.48 -12.73 0.18
N ARG A 44 9.40 -13.43 1.31
CA ARG A 44 8.78 -12.93 2.55
C ARG A 44 9.47 -11.70 3.12
N ARG A 45 10.76 -11.49 2.82
CA ARG A 45 11.50 -10.30 3.24
C ARG A 45 10.97 -9.02 2.60
N ILE A 46 10.35 -9.11 1.42
CA ILE A 46 9.75 -7.96 0.74
C ILE A 46 8.57 -7.42 1.56
N TYR A 47 7.75 -8.30 2.12
CA TYR A 47 6.62 -7.89 2.97
C TYR A 47 7.09 -7.12 4.20
N SER A 48 8.05 -7.67 4.95
CA SER A 48 8.53 -7.05 6.17
C SER A 48 9.23 -5.71 5.90
N GLU A 49 9.96 -5.60 4.79
CA GLU A 49 10.60 -4.34 4.38
C GLU A 49 9.58 -3.27 4.00
N LEU A 50 8.57 -3.62 3.20
CA LEU A 50 7.49 -2.71 2.83
C LEU A 50 6.71 -2.25 4.07
N LEU A 51 6.43 -3.16 5.00
CA LEU A 51 5.72 -2.86 6.25
C LEU A 51 6.51 -1.87 7.12
N LYS A 52 7.81 -2.12 7.32
CA LYS A 52 8.69 -1.22 8.08
C LYS A 52 8.70 0.17 7.47
N ARG A 53 8.91 0.26 6.15
CA ARG A 53 8.98 1.54 5.42
C ARG A 53 7.67 2.30 5.48
N ALA A 54 6.54 1.63 5.28
CA ALA A 54 5.22 2.24 5.37
C ALA A 54 4.92 2.75 6.78
N THR A 55 5.23 1.96 7.80
CA THR A 55 5.00 2.33 9.20
C THR A 55 5.86 3.53 9.61
N ALA A 56 7.15 3.52 9.26
CA ALA A 56 8.05 4.64 9.51
C ALA A 56 7.60 5.92 8.77
N GLY A 57 7.19 5.79 7.51
CA GLY A 57 6.67 6.92 6.73
C GLY A 57 5.39 7.52 7.32
N ILE A 58 4.47 6.69 7.79
CA ILE A 58 3.25 7.17 8.49
C ILE A 58 3.61 7.84 9.80
N ALA A 59 4.55 7.29 10.58
CA ALA A 59 5.00 7.90 11.82
C ALA A 59 5.63 9.29 11.57
N ASP A 60 6.50 9.42 10.57
CA ASP A 60 7.09 10.70 10.17
C ASP A 60 6.03 11.72 9.74
N ILE A 61 5.05 11.31 8.92
CA ILE A 61 3.93 12.17 8.53
C ILE A 61 3.11 12.62 9.76
N LYS A 62 2.81 11.71 10.69
CA LYS A 62 2.07 12.04 11.92
C LYS A 62 2.83 13.05 12.79
N LEU A 63 4.14 12.88 12.93
CA LEU A 63 5.01 13.81 13.64
C LEU A 63 4.99 15.20 12.98
N LYS A 64 5.17 15.24 11.65
CA LYS A 64 5.16 16.49 10.87
C LYS A 64 3.82 17.24 10.92
N LEU A 65 2.71 16.51 10.99
CA LEU A 65 1.37 17.09 11.05
C LEU A 65 0.92 17.41 12.50
N GLY A 66 1.73 17.13 13.52
CA GLY A 66 1.34 17.31 14.93
C GLY A 66 0.18 16.40 15.35
N LEU A 67 -0.11 15.33 14.60
CA LEU A 67 -1.29 14.46 14.74
C LEU A 67 -1.08 13.34 15.77
N SER A 68 -0.46 13.64 16.91
CA SER A 68 -0.17 12.65 17.94
C SER A 68 -1.42 12.03 18.59
N THR A 69 -2.63 12.59 18.38
CA THR A 69 -3.81 12.21 19.19
C THR A 69 -5.15 12.12 18.44
N TYR A 70 -5.27 12.54 17.17
CA TYR A 70 -6.59 12.84 16.59
C TYR A 70 -7.21 11.77 15.65
N PHE A 71 -6.45 10.80 15.15
CA PHE A 71 -6.98 9.86 14.14
C PHE A 71 -7.64 8.58 14.69
N GLN A 72 -7.52 8.27 15.99
CA GLN A 72 -8.27 7.15 16.59
C GLN A 72 -9.79 7.38 16.61
N LYS A 73 -10.25 8.62 16.41
CA LYS A 73 -11.68 8.98 16.47
C LYS A 73 -12.40 9.06 15.13
N ILE A 74 -11.71 9.02 13.98
CA ILE A 74 -12.34 9.27 12.68
C ILE A 74 -12.73 7.97 11.96
N TRP A 75 -12.30 6.81 12.45
CA TRP A 75 -12.50 5.53 11.75
C TRP A 75 -12.87 4.35 12.67
N ILE A 76 -13.56 4.62 13.80
CA ILE A 76 -14.40 3.63 14.51
C ILE A 76 -15.85 3.99 14.23
#